data_AF-A0A6P0NMB9-F1
#
_entry.id   AF-A0A6P0NMB9-F1
#
_cell.length_a   1.000
_cell.length_b   1.000
_cell.length_c   1.000
_cell.angle_alpha   90.00
_cell.angle_beta   90.00
_cell.angle_gamma   90.00
#
_symmetry.space_group_name_H-M   'P 1'
#
loop_
_entity.id
_entity.type
_entity.pdbx_description
1 polymer ?
#
loop_
_entity_poly.entity_id
_entity_poly.type
_entity_poly.pdbx_seq_one_letter_code
_entity_poly.pdbx_strand_id
1 'polypeptide(L)'
;MAGLEEYYQGLWQKMAGEGLSEIELGVLRVLVEQEEAVSVEAIAKSIDTDEYDVEEVLETWLEFLHWQEIGGEICYSLYHWGFRDFLQLRV
;
A
#
# COMPACT_ATOMS: atom_id res chain seq x y z
N MET A 1 7.50 -7.61 23.89
CA MET A 1 7.59 -6.80 22.67
C MET A 1 7.56 -7.63 21.38
N ALA A 2 7.38 -8.96 21.42
CA ALA A 2 7.33 -9.82 20.22
C ALA A 2 6.00 -9.75 19.44
N GLY A 3 4.89 -9.37 20.08
CA GLY A 3 3.55 -9.52 19.49
C GLY A 3 3.22 -8.57 18.33
N LEU A 4 3.81 -7.37 18.26
CA LEU A 4 3.53 -6.41 17.17
C LEU A 4 4.29 -6.75 15.89
N GLU A 5 5.57 -7.13 16.03
CA GLU A 5 6.37 -7.53 14.87
C GLU A 5 5.85 -8.83 14.26
N GLU A 6 5.47 -9.81 15.08
CA GLU A 6 4.85 -11.06 14.62
C GLU A 6 3.49 -10.82 13.95
N TYR A 7 2.71 -9.88 14.49
CA TYR A 7 1.44 -9.46 13.88
C TYR A 7 1.65 -8.81 12.50
N TYR A 8 2.57 -7.87 12.36
CA TYR A 8 2.88 -7.24 11.07
C TYR A 8 3.49 -8.22 10.08
N GLN A 9 4.30 -9.17 10.55
CA GLN A 9 4.83 -10.24 9.72
C GLN A 9 3.71 -11.11 9.13
N GLY A 10 2.65 -11.41 9.90
CA GLY A 10 1.48 -12.12 9.41
C GLY A 10 0.70 -11.34 8.35
N LEU A 11 0.50 -10.02 8.54
CA LEU A 11 -0.13 -9.16 7.54
C LEU A 11 0.69 -9.08 6.25
N TRP A 12 2.01 -8.92 6.38
CA TRP A 12 2.93 -8.92 5.25
C TRP A 12 2.89 -10.23 4.46
N GLN A 13 2.86 -11.39 5.13
CA GLN A 13 2.72 -12.67 4.45
C GLN A 13 1.39 -12.80 3.71
N LYS A 14 0.30 -12.24 4.24
CA LYS A 14 -1.00 -12.24 3.59
C LYS A 14 -1.02 -11.33 2.35
N MET A 15 -0.40 -10.15 2.44
CA MET A 15 -0.29 -9.19 1.34
C MET A 15 0.64 -9.68 0.24
N ALA A 16 1.83 -10.14 0.59
CA ALA A 16 2.86 -10.52 -0.36
C ALA A 16 2.70 -11.92 -0.94
N GLY A 17 2.00 -12.82 -0.24
CA GLY A 17 1.82 -14.21 -0.68
C GLY A 17 3.15 -14.90 -1.01
N GLU A 18 3.29 -15.37 -2.25
CA GLU A 18 4.52 -15.98 -2.79
C GLU A 18 5.51 -14.96 -3.37
N GLY A 19 5.12 -13.69 -3.46
CA GLY A 19 5.88 -12.58 -4.00
C GLY A 19 4.97 -11.52 -4.60
N LEU A 20 5.46 -10.28 -4.65
CA LEU A 20 4.78 -9.17 -5.32
C LEU A 20 5.23 -9.08 -6.78
N SER A 21 4.30 -8.82 -7.68
CA SER A 21 4.58 -8.36 -9.03
C SER A 21 5.26 -6.99 -9.04
N GLU A 22 5.77 -6.58 -10.21
CA GLU A 22 6.42 -5.27 -10.37
C GLU A 22 5.46 -4.12 -10.07
N ILE A 23 4.19 -4.23 -10.49
CA ILE A 23 3.16 -3.20 -10.23
C ILE A 23 2.82 -3.17 -8.75
N GLU A 24 2.55 -4.32 -8.12
CA GLU A 24 2.26 -4.38 -6.68
C GLU A 24 3.39 -3.81 -5.84
N LEU A 25 4.65 -4.16 -6.16
CA LEU A 25 5.81 -3.59 -5.48
C LEU A 25 5.91 -2.08 -5.70
N GLY A 26 5.63 -1.59 -6.91
CA GLY A 26 5.58 -0.16 -7.22
C GLY A 26 4.53 0.58 -6.39
N VAL A 27 3.29 0.09 -6.38
CA VAL A 27 2.18 0.64 -5.57
C VAL A 27 2.57 0.67 -4.09
N LEU A 28 3.12 -0.44 -3.58
CA LEU A 28 3.53 -0.53 -2.18
C LEU A 28 4.63 0.46 -1.81
N ARG A 29 5.64 0.65 -2.67
CA ARG A 29 6.70 1.66 -2.45
C ARG A 29 6.11 3.06 -2.32
N VAL A 30 5.20 3.44 -3.21
CA VAL A 30 4.55 4.76 -3.15
C VAL A 30 3.77 4.93 -1.84
N LEU A 31 2.97 3.95 -1.45
CA LEU A 31 2.20 3.99 -0.20
C LEU A 31 3.09 3.99 1.05
N VAL A 32 4.27 3.39 0.99
CA VAL A 32 5.25 3.40 2.09
C VAL A 32 6.00 4.73 2.15
N GLU A 33 6.32 5.34 1.02
CA GLU A 33 7.02 6.62 0.99
C GLU A 33 6.14 7.79 1.46
N GLN A 34 4.83 7.73 1.17
CA GLN A 34 3.89 8.80 1.50
C GLN A 34 3.30 8.66 2.91
N GLU A 35 3.30 9.76 3.67
CA GLU A 35 2.60 9.84 4.97
C GLU A 35 1.11 10.12 4.80
N GLU A 36 0.77 10.88 3.77
CA GLU A 36 -0.59 11.27 3.46
C GLU A 36 -1.23 10.31 2.44
N ALA A 37 -2.56 10.31 2.38
CA ALA A 37 -3.28 9.49 1.42
C ALA A 37 -3.06 10.00 -0.01
N VAL A 38 -2.91 9.07 -0.95
CA VAL A 38 -2.52 9.32 -2.34
C VAL A 38 -3.61 8.82 -3.27
N SER A 39 -3.95 9.56 -4.32
CA SER A 39 -4.92 9.12 -5.32
C SER A 39 -4.35 8.04 -6.23
N VAL A 40 -5.23 7.26 -6.88
CA VAL A 40 -4.87 6.25 -7.89
C VAL A 40 -4.03 6.88 -9.00
N GLU A 41 -4.48 8.01 -9.55
CA GLU A 41 -3.76 8.76 -10.60
C GLU A 41 -2.32 9.10 -10.17
N ALA A 42 -2.15 9.59 -8.95
CA ALA A 42 -0.83 9.96 -8.44
C ALA A 42 0.09 8.74 -8.25
N ILE A 43 -0.45 7.60 -7.83
CA ILE A 43 0.31 6.34 -7.74
C ILE A 43 0.70 5.87 -9.15
N ALA A 44 -0.26 5.77 -10.07
CA ALA A 44 -0.06 5.30 -11.44
C ALA A 44 1.01 6.12 -12.17
N LYS A 45 0.94 7.44 -12.04
CA LYS A 45 1.95 8.38 -12.56
C LYS A 45 3.32 8.19 -11.93
N SER A 46 3.40 7.85 -10.65
CA SER A 46 4.69 7.67 -9.95
C SER A 46 5.44 6.43 -10.41
N ILE A 47 4.72 5.41 -10.89
CA ILE A 47 5.30 4.13 -11.35
C ILE A 47 5.16 3.90 -12.86
N ASP A 48 4.78 4.93 -13.62
CA ASP A 48 4.63 4.93 -15.08
C ASP A 48 3.73 3.78 -15.59
N THR A 49 2.55 3.63 -14.99
CA THR A 49 1.58 2.58 -15.33
C THR A 49 0.16 3.14 -15.49
N ASP A 50 -0.79 2.28 -15.86
CA ASP A 50 -2.21 2.65 -16.02
C ASP A 50 -2.94 2.66 -14.67
N GLU A 51 -3.91 3.57 -14.51
CA GLU A 51 -4.71 3.67 -13.29
C GLU A 51 -5.48 2.37 -13.01
N TYR A 52 -5.93 1.66 -14.04
CA TYR A 52 -6.63 0.39 -13.90
C TYR A 52 -5.78 -0.68 -13.20
N ASP A 53 -4.51 -0.80 -13.60
CA ASP A 53 -3.58 -1.75 -12.99
C ASP A 53 -3.34 -1.43 -11.51
N VAL A 54 -3.34 -0.14 -11.14
CA VAL A 54 -3.23 0.30 -9.74
C VAL A 54 -4.51 0.02 -8.98
N GLU A 55 -5.69 0.29 -9.55
CA GLU A 55 -6.98 0.00 -8.92
C GLU A 55 -7.12 -1.48 -8.60
N GLU A 56 -6.78 -2.38 -9.52
CA GLU A 56 -6.83 -3.82 -9.29
C GLU A 56 -6.00 -4.23 -8.06
N VAL A 57 -4.79 -3.66 -7.91
CA VAL A 57 -3.95 -3.91 -6.72
C VAL A 57 -4.62 -3.38 -5.46
N LEU A 58 -5.07 -2.12 -5.45
CA LEU A 58 -5.67 -1.49 -4.27
C LEU A 58 -6.97 -2.19 -3.83
N GLU A 59 -7.78 -2.65 -4.78
CA GLU A 59 -9.00 -3.42 -4.51
C GLU A 59 -8.70 -4.76 -3.83
N THR A 60 -7.61 -5.44 -4.20
CA THR A 60 -7.18 -6.67 -3.51
C THR A 60 -6.64 -6.41 -2.11
N TRP A 61 -6.17 -5.18 -1.84
CA TRP A 61 -5.49 -4.81 -0.61
C TRP A 61 -6.34 -3.99 0.36
N LEU A 62 -7.65 -3.84 0.14
CA LEU A 62 -8.54 -3.00 0.95
C LEU A 62 -8.43 -3.21 2.46
N GLU A 63 -8.12 -4.43 2.93
CA GLU A 63 -7.96 -4.72 4.36
C GLU A 63 -6.67 -4.15 4.99
N PHE A 64 -5.69 -3.78 4.17
CA PHE A 64 -4.41 -3.18 4.58
C PHE A 64 -4.39 -1.66 4.39
N LEU A 65 -5.46 -1.11 3.83
CA LEU A 65 -5.55 0.28 3.41
C LEU A 65 -6.58 1.05 4.24
N HIS A 66 -6.34 2.35 4.35
CA HIS A 66 -7.34 3.32 4.71
C HIS A 66 -7.60 4.20 3.50
N TRP A 67 -8.88 4.35 3.14
CA TRP A 67 -9.32 5.25 2.08
C TRP A 67 -10.06 6.45 2.67
N GLN A 68 -9.95 7.59 1.99
CA GLN A 68 -10.67 8.81 2.31
C GLN A 68 -10.91 9.64 1.06
N GLU A 69 -11.96 10.46 1.07
CA GLU A 69 -12.23 11.41 -0.01
C GLU A 69 -11.50 12.73 0.26
N ILE A 70 -10.62 13.15 -0.65
CA ILE A 70 -9.91 14.44 -0.59
C ILE A 70 -10.19 15.18 -1.90
N GLY A 71 -10.80 16.37 -1.79
CA GLY A 71 -11.06 17.21 -2.97
C GLY A 71 -12.01 16.59 -4.01
N GLY A 72 -12.78 15.57 -3.65
CA GLY A 72 -13.67 14.83 -4.55
C GLY A 72 -13.04 13.57 -5.16
N GLU A 73 -11.81 13.23 -4.78
CA GLU A 73 -11.09 12.04 -5.23
C GLU A 73 -10.90 11.04 -4.08
N ILE A 74 -10.96 9.74 -4.39
CA ILE A 74 -10.64 8.68 -3.42
C ILE A 74 -9.13 8.54 -3.34
N CYS A 75 -8.58 8.71 -2.14
CA CYS A 75 -7.17 8.58 -1.84
C CYS A 75 -6.93 7.44 -0.84
N TYR A 76 -5.77 6.78 -0.97
CA TYR A 76 -5.40 5.60 -0.19
C TYR A 76 -4.11 5.84 0.61
N SER A 77 -4.07 5.26 1.81
CA SER A 77 -2.89 5.21 2.68
C SER A 77 -2.83 3.84 3.34
N LEU A 78 -1.67 3.47 3.89
CA LEU A 78 -1.59 2.28 4.75
C LEU A 78 -2.39 2.51 6.03
N TYR A 79 -3.14 1.50 6.46
CA TYR A 79 -4.11 1.65 7.57
C TYR A 79 -3.48 2.06 8.92
N HIS A 80 -2.17 1.84 9.10
CA HIS A 80 -1.47 2.14 10.34
C HIS A 80 -0.01 2.53 10.11
N TRP A 81 0.42 3.64 10.72
CA TRP A 81 1.78 4.17 10.64
C TRP A 81 2.86 3.14 11.05
N GLY A 82 2.63 2.36 12.11
CA GLY A 82 3.58 1.32 12.52
C GLY A 82 3.73 0.17 11.52
N PHE A 83 2.69 -0.11 10.72
CA PHE A 83 2.79 -1.09 9.64
C PHE A 83 3.58 -0.51 8.46
N ARG A 84 3.39 0.77 8.14
CA ARG A 84 4.22 1.51 7.18
C ARG A 84 5.70 1.48 7.55
N ASP A 85 6.05 1.82 8.80
CA ASP A 85 7.44 1.78 9.27
C ASP A 85 8.04 0.37 9.17
N PHE A 86 7.23 -0.66 9.48
CA PHE A 86 7.62 -2.06 9.34
C PHE A 86 7.92 -2.43 7.87
N LEU A 87 7.12 -1.93 6.92
CA LEU A 87 7.29 -2.17 5.49
C LEU A 87 8.47 -1.39 4.91
N GLN A 88 8.76 -0.18 5.40
CA GLN A 88 9.87 0.66 4.92
C GLN A 88 11.25 0.00 5.05
N LEU A 89 11.40 -0.97 5.96
CA LEU A 89 12.63 -1.75 6.11
C LEU A 89 12.70 -2.97 5.16
N ARG A 90 11.67 -3.23 4.36
CA ARG A 90 11.48 -4.46 3.57
C ARG A 90 11.27 -4.23 2.08
N VAL A 91 10.76 -3.07 1.67
CA VAL A 91 10.49 -2.73 0.27
C VAL A 91 11.55 -1.82 -0.32
#